data_AF-A0A0A9CN43-F1
#
_entry.id   AF-A0A0A9CN43-F1
#
_cell.length_a   1.000
_cell.length_b   1.000
_cell.length_c   1.000
_cell.angle_alpha   90.00
_cell.angle_beta   90.00
_cell.angle_gamma   90.00
#
_symmetry.space_group_name_H-M   'P 1'
#
loop_
_entity.id
_entity.type
_entity.pdbx_description
1 polymer ?
#
loop_
_entity_poly.entity_id
_entity_poly.type
_entity_poly.pdbx_seq_one_letter_code
_entity_poly.pdbx_strand_id
1 'polypeptide(L)'
;MKIVEIGILSEAEVDQIISSEFNPNRCGFENKGEIWVENILNLGISPTKLVEIMKERFISSGGTIFEGKSLSSISVHDDAAILKLSDGGSLSCRPVIDAMGNFAPIVLQVLLYVYVFEATQ
;
A
#
# COMPACT_ATOMS: atom_id res chain seq x y z
N MET A 1 -16.16 5.43 2.28
CA MET A 1 -14.89 4.74 2.63
C MET A 1 -13.76 5.68 2.26
N LYS A 2 -12.93 6.10 3.21
CA LYS A 2 -11.97 7.22 3.03
C LYS A 2 -11.12 7.11 1.76
N ILE A 3 -10.65 5.92 1.39
CA ILE A 3 -9.78 5.71 0.21
C ILE A 3 -10.51 6.01 -1.12
N VAL A 4 -11.84 5.87 -1.16
CA VAL A 4 -12.68 6.27 -2.29
C VAL A 4 -12.88 7.78 -2.31
N GLU A 5 -13.17 8.35 -1.14
CA GLU A 5 -13.40 9.79 -0.99
C GLU A 5 -12.20 10.63 -1.42
N ILE A 6 -10.97 10.15 -1.16
CA ILE A 6 -9.73 10.82 -1.60
C ILE A 6 -9.29 10.43 -3.02
N GLY A 7 -10.08 9.63 -3.74
CA GLY A 7 -9.83 9.28 -5.14
C GLY A 7 -8.74 8.23 -5.38
N ILE A 8 -8.30 7.50 -4.35
CA ILE A 8 -7.35 6.39 -4.52
C ILE A 8 -8.05 5.12 -5.03
N LEU A 9 -9.36 4.96 -4.83
CA LEU A 9 -10.11 3.86 -5.47
C LEU A 9 -11.47 4.39 -5.91
N SER A 10 -12.02 3.83 -6.99
CA SER A 10 -13.43 3.95 -7.32
C SER A 10 -14.24 2.88 -6.56
N GLU A 11 -15.54 3.08 -6.40
CA GLU A 11 -16.42 2.06 -5.80
C GLU A 11 -16.35 0.73 -6.56
N ALA A 12 -16.30 0.78 -7.90
CA ALA A 12 -16.19 -0.43 -8.73
C ALA A 12 -14.88 -1.20 -8.51
N GLU A 13 -13.77 -0.51 -8.24
CA GLU A 13 -12.50 -1.16 -7.92
C GLU A 13 -12.54 -1.75 -6.50
N VAL A 14 -13.24 -1.10 -5.55
CA VAL A 14 -13.44 -1.65 -4.20
C VAL A 14 -14.18 -2.99 -4.26
N ASP A 15 -15.27 -3.06 -5.04
CA ASP A 15 -16.03 -4.29 -5.21
C ASP A 15 -15.18 -5.43 -5.82
N GLN A 16 -14.24 -5.09 -6.70
CA GLN A 16 -13.35 -6.08 -7.32
C GLN A 16 -12.29 -6.64 -6.38
N ILE A 17 -11.80 -5.82 -5.44
CA ILE A 17 -10.74 -6.22 -4.51
C ILE A 17 -11.28 -6.91 -3.25
N ILE A 18 -12.55 -6.74 -2.91
CA ILE A 18 -13.20 -7.52 -1.85
C ILE A 18 -13.15 -9.01 -2.23
N SER A 19 -12.59 -9.82 -1.34
CA SER A 19 -12.36 -11.25 -1.57
C SER A 19 -13.05 -12.16 -0.56
N SER A 20 -13.71 -11.58 0.43
CA SER A 20 -14.50 -12.30 1.42
C SER A 20 -15.97 -11.98 1.23
N GLU A 21 -16.80 -13.01 1.22
CA GLU A 21 -18.24 -12.88 1.33
C GLU A 21 -18.68 -13.56 2.62
N PHE A 22 -19.35 -12.81 3.47
CA PHE A 22 -19.82 -13.26 4.77
C PHE A 22 -21.29 -12.89 4.87
N ASN A 23 -22.17 -13.71 4.31
CA ASN A 23 -23.61 -13.45 4.17
C ASN A 23 -24.46 -14.72 4.25
N PRO A 24 -25.72 -14.62 4.75
CA PRO A 24 -26.20 -13.56 5.64
C PRO A 24 -25.58 -13.70 7.03
N ASN A 25 -25.52 -12.62 7.81
CA ASN A 25 -25.08 -12.66 9.20
C ASN A 25 -26.21 -12.35 10.17
N ARG A 26 -26.06 -12.86 11.39
CA ARG A 26 -26.98 -12.64 12.49
C ARG A 26 -26.26 -11.89 13.61
N CYS A 27 -26.72 -10.69 13.92
CA CYS A 27 -26.28 -9.91 15.07
C CYS A 27 -27.34 -9.96 16.18
N GLY A 28 -26.99 -10.50 17.33
CA GLY A 28 -27.83 -10.47 18.53
C GLY A 28 -27.40 -9.34 19.46
N PHE A 29 -28.38 -8.58 19.95
CA PHE A 29 -28.15 -7.58 20.99
C PHE A 29 -28.91 -7.99 22.25
N GLU A 30 -28.23 -7.93 23.40
CA GLU A 30 -28.84 -8.29 24.69
C GLU A 30 -30.13 -7.47 24.91
N ASN A 31 -31.23 -8.17 25.19
CA ASN A 31 -32.57 -7.60 25.39
C ASN A 31 -33.14 -6.77 24.22
N LYS A 32 -32.55 -6.83 23.02
CA LYS A 32 -33.02 -6.08 21.83
C LYS A 32 -33.35 -6.98 20.63
N GLY A 33 -33.19 -8.30 20.77
CA GLY A 33 -33.51 -9.27 19.72
C GLY A 33 -32.37 -9.45 18.71
N GLU A 34 -32.72 -10.05 17.58
CA GLU A 34 -31.78 -10.48 16.54
C GLU A 34 -32.03 -9.70 15.25
N ILE A 35 -30.94 -9.28 14.59
CA ILE A 35 -30.97 -8.57 13.32
C ILE A 35 -30.20 -9.40 12.29
N TRP A 36 -30.82 -9.63 11.14
CA TRP A 36 -30.16 -10.20 9.98
C TRP A 36 -29.58 -9.08 9.12
N VAL A 37 -28.33 -9.24 8.72
CA VAL A 37 -27.55 -8.23 8.01
C VAL A 37 -26.75 -8.86 6.88
N GLU A 38 -26.48 -8.06 5.86
CA GLU A 38 -25.70 -8.47 4.69
C GLU A 38 -24.56 -7.48 4.47
N ASN A 39 -23.43 -7.98 3.99
CA ASN A 39 -22.26 -7.26 3.50
C ASN A 39 -21.52 -6.41 4.56
N ILE A 40 -21.77 -6.62 5.85
CA ILE A 40 -21.14 -5.83 6.93
C ILE A 40 -19.76 -6.34 7.38
N LEU A 41 -19.36 -7.54 6.97
CA LEU A 41 -18.11 -8.19 7.40
C LEU A 41 -17.27 -8.70 6.22
N ASN A 42 -17.51 -8.16 5.03
CA ASN A 42 -16.73 -8.43 3.82
C ASN A 42 -15.42 -7.63 3.84
N LEU A 43 -14.60 -7.81 4.89
CA LEU A 43 -13.39 -7.02 5.16
C LEU A 43 -12.14 -7.56 4.48
N GLY A 44 -12.20 -8.79 3.94
CA GLY A 44 -11.10 -9.40 3.21
C GLY A 44 -10.84 -8.66 1.91
N ILE A 45 -9.63 -8.13 1.78
CA ILE A 45 -9.12 -7.50 0.56
C ILE A 45 -8.10 -8.43 -0.07
N SER A 46 -8.19 -8.65 -1.38
CA SER A 46 -7.17 -9.34 -2.17
C SER A 46 -5.99 -8.40 -2.40
N PRO A 47 -4.81 -8.63 -1.77
CA PRO A 47 -3.66 -7.76 -1.96
C PRO A 47 -3.16 -7.79 -3.41
N THR A 48 -3.20 -8.96 -4.06
CA THR A 48 -2.79 -9.14 -5.45
C THR A 48 -3.60 -8.25 -6.40
N LYS A 49 -4.94 -8.26 -6.28
CA LYS A 49 -5.80 -7.43 -7.12
C LYS A 49 -5.59 -5.95 -6.85
N LEU A 50 -5.47 -5.56 -5.58
CA LEU A 50 -5.24 -4.17 -5.20
C LEU A 50 -3.92 -3.64 -5.78
N VAL A 51 -2.83 -4.42 -5.67
CA VAL A 51 -1.52 -4.05 -6.22
C VAL A 51 -1.58 -3.94 -7.74
N GLU A 52 -2.29 -4.82 -8.44
CA GLU A 52 -2.40 -4.76 -9.89
C GLU A 52 -3.14 -3.49 -10.36
N ILE A 53 -4.27 -3.15 -9.72
CA ILE A 53 -5.01 -1.92 -10.02
C ILE A 53 -4.12 -0.68 -9.80
N MET A 54 -3.38 -0.64 -8.69
CA MET A 54 -2.47 0.48 -8.41
C MET A 54 -1.31 0.53 -9.41
N LYS A 55 -0.78 -0.62 -9.82
CA LYS A 55 0.29 -0.74 -10.82
C LYS A 55 -0.16 -0.18 -12.17
N GLU A 56 -1.32 -0.61 -12.66
CA GLU A 56 -1.89 -0.14 -13.92
C GLU A 56 -2.11 1.38 -13.89
N ARG A 57 -2.63 1.91 -12.77
CA ARG A 57 -2.83 3.35 -12.62
C ARG A 57 -1.54 4.15 -12.57
N PHE A 58 -0.53 3.64 -11.88
CA PHE A 58 0.77 4.29 -11.83
C PHE A 58 1.38 4.39 -13.24
N ILE A 59 1.31 3.31 -14.02
CA ILE A 59 1.78 3.28 -15.41
C ILE A 59 0.95 4.22 -16.30
N SER A 60 -0.38 4.21 -16.18
CA SER A 60 -1.26 5.08 -16.99
C SER A 60 -1.06 6.56 -16.69
N SER A 61 -0.56 6.88 -15.49
CA SER A 61 -0.16 8.23 -15.09
C SER A 61 1.26 8.61 -15.55
N GLY A 62 1.92 7.76 -16.35
CA GLY A 62 3.27 7.98 -16.88
C GLY A 62 4.40 7.44 -16.00
N GLY A 63 4.07 6.71 -14.93
CA GLY A 63 5.03 6.04 -14.07
C GLY A 63 5.78 4.91 -14.78
N THR A 64 7.03 4.68 -14.38
CA THR A 64 7.86 3.57 -14.89
C THR A 64 8.17 2.62 -13.76
N ILE A 65 8.01 1.31 -14.00
CA ILE A 65 8.27 0.26 -13.01
C ILE A 65 9.47 -0.57 -13.46
N PHE A 66 10.39 -0.78 -12.53
CA PHE A 66 11.56 -1.62 -12.72
C PHE A 66 11.43 -2.90 -11.89
N GLU A 67 10.78 -3.93 -12.45
CA GLU A 67 10.65 -5.22 -11.77
C GLU A 67 11.96 -6.02 -11.80
N GLY A 68 12.15 -6.89 -10.80
CA GLY A 68 13.37 -7.69 -10.67
C GLY A 68 14.64 -6.88 -10.34
N LYS A 69 14.50 -5.59 -10.02
CA LYS A 69 15.60 -4.71 -9.63
C LYS A 69 15.66 -4.53 -8.12
N SER A 70 16.47 -5.34 -7.45
CA SER A 70 16.70 -5.21 -6.01
C SER A 70 17.61 -4.04 -5.70
N LEU A 71 17.23 -3.24 -4.71
CA LEU A 71 18.05 -2.16 -4.16
C LEU A 71 19.11 -2.73 -3.21
N SER A 72 20.37 -2.32 -3.38
CA SER A 72 21.48 -2.71 -2.49
C SER A 72 21.81 -1.64 -1.46
N SER A 73 21.85 -0.37 -1.88
CA SER A 73 22.19 0.77 -1.04
C SER A 73 21.73 2.09 -1.67
N ILE A 74 21.76 3.15 -0.88
CA ILE A 74 21.47 4.52 -1.31
C ILE A 74 22.64 5.45 -0.93
N SER A 75 22.93 6.47 -1.73
CA SER A 75 23.87 7.54 -1.37
C SER A 75 23.18 8.86 -1.61
N VAL A 76 23.03 9.66 -0.55
CA VAL A 76 22.35 10.97 -0.62
C VAL A 76 23.40 12.06 -0.63
N HIS A 77 23.31 12.94 -1.63
CA HIS A 77 24.13 14.13 -1.82
C HIS A 77 23.24 15.38 -1.74
N ASP A 78 23.85 16.55 -1.79
CA ASP A 78 23.13 17.84 -1.67
C ASP A 78 22.08 18.05 -2.78
N ASP A 79 22.30 17.49 -3.97
CA ASP A 79 21.48 17.71 -5.16
C ASP A 79 20.80 16.45 -5.72
N ALA A 80 21.16 15.26 -5.24
CA ALA A 80 20.64 13.99 -5.73
C ALA A 80 20.78 12.83 -4.73
N ALA A 81 19.91 11.84 -4.88
CA ALA A 81 20.05 10.52 -4.31
C ALA A 81 20.42 9.52 -5.42
N ILE A 82 21.43 8.68 -5.14
CA ILE A 82 21.88 7.60 -6.02
C ILE A 82 21.48 6.27 -5.39
N LEU A 83 20.60 5.54 -6.06
CA LEU A 83 20.16 4.20 -5.69
C LEU A 83 21.05 3.19 -6.42
N LYS A 84 21.76 2.36 -5.68
CA LYS A 84 22.59 1.28 -6.23
C LYS A 84 21.78 0.00 -6.26
N LEU A 85 21.78 -0.69 -7.39
CA LEU A 85 21.07 -1.95 -7.58
C LEU A 85 22.01 -3.13 -7.34
N SER A 86 21.45 -4.28 -6.96
CA SER A 86 22.24 -5.49 -6.69
C SER A 86 22.90 -6.09 -7.95
N ASP A 87 22.41 -5.73 -9.14
CA ASP A 87 22.98 -6.14 -10.43
C ASP A 87 24.11 -5.21 -10.93
N GLY A 88 24.54 -4.26 -10.11
CA GLY A 88 25.57 -3.27 -10.45
C GLY A 88 25.03 -2.01 -11.15
N GLY A 89 23.73 -1.96 -11.47
CA GLY A 89 23.08 -0.76 -12.00
C GLY A 89 22.95 0.36 -10.97
N SER A 90 22.62 1.57 -11.45
CA SER A 90 22.30 2.70 -10.57
C SER A 90 21.21 3.61 -11.15
N LEU A 91 20.47 4.26 -10.26
CA LEU A 91 19.45 5.26 -10.60
C LEU A 91 19.73 6.55 -9.82
N SER A 92 19.57 7.70 -10.45
CA SER A 92 19.68 9.01 -9.82
C SER A 92 18.31 9.70 -9.78
N CYS A 93 17.93 10.24 -8.62
CA CYS A 93 16.69 11.00 -8.43
C CYS A 93 16.82 12.02 -7.28
N ARG A 94 15.74 12.73 -6.91
CA ARG A 94 15.78 13.77 -5.87
C ARG A 94 14.88 13.46 -4.67
N PRO A 95 13.55 13.34 -4.79
CA PRO A 95 12.84 12.66 -3.73
C PRO A 95 12.96 11.14 -3.91
N VAL A 96 13.42 10.47 -2.85
CA VAL A 96 13.25 9.02 -2.67
C VAL A 96 12.19 8.81 -1.61
N ILE A 97 11.17 8.02 -1.94
CA ILE A 97 10.14 7.59 -1.00
C ILE A 97 10.35 6.10 -0.77
N ASP A 98 10.70 5.73 0.46
CA ASP A 98 10.83 4.32 0.83
C ASP A 98 9.45 3.76 1.24
N ALA A 99 8.97 2.83 0.42
CA ALA A 99 7.77 2.04 0.68
C ALA A 99 8.06 0.53 0.52
N MET A 100 9.31 0.10 0.77
CA MET A 100 9.76 -1.29 0.57
C MET A 100 9.29 -2.25 1.69
N GLY A 101 8.72 -1.73 2.78
CA GLY A 101 8.16 -2.52 3.87
C GLY A 101 9.20 -3.01 4.89
N ASN A 102 8.91 -4.15 5.52
CA ASN A 102 9.80 -4.72 6.53
C ASN A 102 11.14 -5.15 5.92
N PHE A 103 12.24 -4.94 6.66
CA PHE A 103 13.61 -5.21 6.22
C PHE A 103 14.08 -4.43 4.98
N ALA A 104 13.51 -3.25 4.73
CA ALA A 104 13.96 -2.36 3.67
C ALA A 104 15.47 -2.06 3.79
N PRO A 105 16.27 -2.23 2.70
CA PRO A 105 17.69 -1.92 2.69
C PRO A 105 18.01 -0.47 3.09
N ILE A 106 17.14 0.48 2.74
CA ILE A 106 17.29 1.90 3.10
C ILE A 106 17.17 2.09 4.62
N VAL A 107 16.14 1.51 5.26
CA VAL A 107 15.95 1.60 6.72
C VAL A 107 17.16 1.06 7.46
N LEU A 108 17.70 -0.09 7.02
CA LEU A 108 18.90 -0.69 7.61
C LEU A 108 20.15 0.20 7.44
N GLN A 109 20.26 0.90 6.31
CA GLN A 109 21.42 1.73 6.01
C GLN A 109 21.41 3.10 6.69
N VAL A 110 20.25 3.77 6.73
CA VAL A 110 20.13 5.13 7.27
C VAL A 110 20.08 5.14 8.81
N LEU A 111 20.11 3.95 9.43
CA LEU A 111 19.97 3.78 10.88
C LEU A 111 18.74 4.54 11.40
N LEU A 112 17.65 4.48 10.65
CA LEU A 112 16.45 5.24 10.95
C LEU A 112 15.69 4.53 12.08
N TYR A 113 15.75 5.07 13.29
CA TYR A 113 14.72 4.81 14.29
C TYR A 113 13.40 5.30 13.70
N VAL A 114 12.49 4.36 13.43
CA VAL A 114 11.16 4.66 12.91
C VAL A 114 10.43 5.51 13.96
N TYR A 115 10.37 6.83 13.75
CA TYR A 115 9.36 7.65 14.39
C TYR A 115 8.04 7.35 13.69
N VAL A 116 7.23 6.49 14.32
CA VAL A 116 5.81 6.39 13.99
C VAL A 116 5.23 7.76 14.34
N PHE A 117 4.92 8.57 13.33
CA PHE A 117 4.07 9.74 13.53
C PHE A 117 2.67 9.23 13.86
N GLU A 118 2.37 9.09 15.16
CA GLU A 118 0.99 9.18 15.61
C GLU A 118 0.53 10.61 15.31
N ALA A 119 -0.31 10.76 14.29
CA ALA A 119 -1.11 11.95 14.13
C ALA A 119 -2.07 12.03 15.33
N THR A 120 -1.62 12.70 16.39
CA THR A 120 -2.51 13.19 17.44
C THR A 120 -3.27 14.39 16.86
N GLN A 121 -4.57 14.38 17.14
CA GLN A 121 -5.63 15.22 16.56
C GLN A 121 -5.39 16.72 16.71
#